data_AF-A0A924V0K2-F1
#
_entry.id   AF-A0A924V0K2-F1
#
_cell.length_a   1.000
_cell.length_b   1.000
_cell.length_c   1.000
_cell.angle_alpha   90.00
_cell.angle_beta   90.00
_cell.angle_gamma   90.00
#
_symmetry.space_group_name_H-M   'P 1'
#
loop_
_entity.id
_entity.type
_entity.pdbx_description
1 polymer ?
#
loop_
_entity_poly.entity_id
_entity_poly.type
_entity_poly.pdbx_seq_one_letter_code
_entity_poly.pdbx_strand_id
1 'polypeptide(L)'
;MIVLDDLDKKALEHFRGFVVKKDLVGIIKGGANVPAFVLEYLLANTCSTEDEEKLKEGMENVKTILRDHYINPEESSLIQSKLREKGRYKIIDKISVDLDPQKDRYWANISNSNIKKGNISDELVKTHEKLLLGGIWAIIEMEYDPMITIGTVVFPFVVKDIKPIQLSSFDNSKIRD
;
A
#
# COMPACT_ATOMS: atom_id res chain seq x y z
N MET A 1 25.49 -11.20 0.57
CA MET A 1 24.19 -11.86 0.79
C MET A 1 24.32 -12.74 2.01
N ILE A 2 23.30 -12.77 2.86
CA ILE A 2 23.28 -13.62 4.05
C ILE A 2 23.26 -15.11 3.62
N VAL A 3 24.03 -15.95 4.30
CA VAL A 3 23.98 -17.41 4.15
C VAL A 3 22.82 -17.93 4.99
N LEU A 4 21.88 -18.64 4.37
CA LEU A 4 20.69 -19.17 5.03
C LEU A 4 21.01 -20.46 5.79
N ASP A 5 20.59 -20.53 7.05
CA ASP A 5 20.66 -21.77 7.82
C ASP A 5 19.44 -22.68 7.55
N ASP A 6 19.38 -23.85 8.20
CA ASP A 6 18.30 -24.81 7.96
C ASP A 6 16.93 -24.34 8.49
N LEU A 7 16.91 -23.44 9.48
CA LEU A 7 15.67 -22.84 9.98
C LEU A 7 15.15 -21.82 8.98
N ASP A 8 16.02 -20.99 8.41
CA ASP A 8 15.69 -20.00 7.38
C ASP A 8 15.06 -20.68 6.14
N LYS A 9 15.64 -21.79 5.70
CA LYS A 9 15.13 -22.57 4.56
C LYS A 9 13.73 -23.11 4.84
N LYS A 10 13.53 -23.74 6.00
CA LYS A 10 12.19 -24.22 6.43
C LYS A 10 11.19 -23.08 6.54
N ALA A 11 11.62 -21.92 7.02
CA ALA A 11 10.77 -20.74 7.12
C ALA A 11 10.34 -20.27 5.72
N LEU A 12 11.26 -20.16 4.77
CA LEU A 12 10.96 -19.81 3.38
C LEU A 12 10.10 -20.84 2.66
N GLU A 13 10.22 -22.11 3.00
CA GLU A 13 9.41 -23.18 2.43
C GLU A 13 7.96 -23.14 2.92
N HIS A 14 7.76 -23.05 4.24
CA HIS A 14 6.43 -23.20 4.86
C HIS A 14 5.69 -21.87 5.07
N PHE A 15 6.38 -20.73 5.15
CA PHE A 15 5.80 -19.43 5.50
C PHE A 15 6.02 -18.37 4.41
N ARG A 16 5.91 -18.77 3.13
CA ARG A 16 5.99 -17.83 1.99
C ARG A 16 5.02 -16.66 2.17
N GLY A 17 5.50 -15.44 1.92
CA GLY A 17 4.70 -14.22 2.12
C GLY A 17 4.71 -13.69 3.56
N PHE A 18 5.26 -14.44 4.52
CA PHE A 18 5.43 -14.03 5.91
C PHE A 18 6.90 -13.92 6.34
N VAL A 19 7.82 -14.43 5.50
CA VAL A 19 9.26 -14.37 5.73
C VAL A 19 9.89 -13.33 4.80
N VAL A 20 10.80 -12.53 5.34
CA VAL A 20 11.50 -11.47 4.60
C VAL A 20 13.00 -11.59 4.81
N LYS A 21 13.74 -11.65 3.69
CA LYS A 21 15.20 -11.50 3.67
C LYS A 21 15.56 -10.03 3.90
N LYS A 22 15.92 -9.68 5.14
CA LYS A 22 16.16 -8.30 5.57
C LYS A 22 17.34 -7.62 4.88
N ASP A 23 18.33 -8.37 4.40
CA ASP A 23 19.46 -7.83 3.63
C ASP A 23 19.02 -7.20 2.30
N LEU A 24 17.94 -7.70 1.69
CA LEU A 24 17.37 -7.15 0.45
C LEU A 24 16.70 -5.78 0.67
N VAL A 25 16.17 -5.52 1.87
CA VAL A 25 15.54 -4.24 2.20
C VAL A 25 16.53 -3.10 2.02
N GLY A 26 17.77 -3.28 2.49
CA GLY A 26 18.84 -2.29 2.36
C GLY A 26 19.22 -2.03 0.90
N ILE A 27 19.25 -3.07 0.06
CA ILE A 27 19.58 -2.98 -1.36
C ILE A 27 18.51 -2.20 -2.13
N ILE A 28 17.22 -2.45 -1.85
CA ILE A 28 16.11 -1.78 -2.55
C ILE A 28 15.91 -0.34 -2.07
N LYS A 29 16.08 -0.08 -0.77
CA LYS A 29 15.82 1.25 -0.19
C LYS A 29 16.62 2.35 -0.88
N GLY A 30 17.88 2.07 -1.24
CA GLY A 30 18.74 3.03 -1.93
C GLY A 30 18.72 4.40 -1.24
N GLY A 31 18.38 5.46 -1.99
CA GLY A 31 18.14 6.82 -1.49
C GLY A 31 16.67 7.23 -1.36
N ALA A 32 15.72 6.31 -1.59
CA ALA A 32 14.30 6.63 -1.54
C ALA A 32 13.80 6.68 -0.08
N ASN A 33 12.99 7.69 0.25
CA ASN A 33 12.40 7.83 1.58
C ASN A 33 11.15 6.94 1.74
N VAL A 34 11.33 5.62 1.57
CA VAL A 34 10.28 4.61 1.73
C VAL A 34 10.41 3.96 3.11
N PRO A 35 9.33 3.82 3.89
CA PRO A 35 9.37 3.11 5.17
C PRO A 35 9.79 1.64 4.99
N ALA A 36 10.63 1.13 5.88
CA ALA A 36 11.19 -0.22 5.78
C ALA A 36 10.10 -1.31 5.69
N PHE A 37 9.05 -1.22 6.50
CA PHE A 37 7.97 -2.20 6.50
C PHE A 37 7.18 -2.25 5.17
N VAL A 38 7.17 -1.17 4.38
CA VAL A 38 6.57 -1.18 3.03
C VAL A 38 7.41 -2.06 2.10
N LEU A 39 8.73 -1.87 2.14
CA LEU A 39 9.67 -2.68 1.37
C LEU A 39 9.59 -4.15 1.78
N GLU A 40 9.54 -4.41 3.08
CA GLU A 40 9.43 -5.75 3.65
C GLU A 40 8.17 -6.47 3.17
N TYR A 41 7.03 -5.79 3.16
CA TYR A 41 5.79 -6.37 2.63
C TYR A 41 5.88 -6.70 1.14
N LEU A 42 6.46 -5.81 0.32
CA LEU A 42 6.61 -6.07 -1.11
C LEU A 42 7.59 -7.22 -1.38
N LEU A 43 8.69 -7.26 -0.63
CA LEU A 43 9.69 -8.33 -0.68
C LEU A 43 9.13 -9.67 -0.21
N ALA A 44 8.35 -9.71 0.87
CA ALA A 44 7.73 -10.95 1.36
C ALA A 44 6.92 -11.63 0.24
N ASN A 45 6.15 -10.85 -0.51
CA ASN A 45 5.26 -11.35 -1.55
C ASN A 45 5.99 -11.78 -2.84
N THR A 46 7.20 -11.28 -3.11
CA THR A 46 7.90 -11.46 -4.40
C THR A 46 9.24 -12.18 -4.30
N CYS A 47 9.87 -12.18 -3.13
CA CYS A 47 11.24 -12.62 -2.89
C CYS A 47 11.35 -13.76 -1.85
N SER A 48 10.24 -14.47 -1.58
CA SER A 48 10.21 -15.65 -0.70
C SER A 48 10.76 -16.91 -1.41
N THR A 49 12.03 -16.89 -1.85
CA THR A 49 12.67 -18.00 -2.57
C THR A 49 14.19 -18.07 -2.35
N GLU A 50 14.76 -19.26 -2.52
CA GLU A 50 16.20 -19.53 -2.50
C GLU A 50 16.86 -19.43 -3.88
N ASP A 51 16.06 -19.49 -4.94
CA ASP A 51 16.51 -19.40 -6.32
C ASP A 51 17.01 -17.98 -6.62
N GLU A 52 18.31 -17.85 -6.89
CA GLU A 52 18.94 -16.54 -7.12
C GLU A 52 18.39 -15.80 -8.34
N GLU A 53 17.98 -16.51 -9.40
CA GLU A 53 17.42 -15.87 -10.59
C GLU A 53 16.04 -15.30 -10.28
N LYS A 54 15.18 -16.09 -9.63
CA LYS A 54 13.86 -15.62 -9.18
C LYS A 54 13.98 -14.51 -8.15
N LEU A 55 15.02 -14.51 -7.33
CA LEU A 55 15.28 -13.44 -6.38
C LEU A 55 15.60 -12.13 -7.10
N LYS A 56 16.46 -12.17 -8.13
CA LYS A 56 16.77 -10.99 -8.95
C LYS A 56 15.54 -10.46 -9.67
N GLU A 57 14.73 -11.35 -10.25
CA GLU A 57 13.46 -10.97 -10.88
C GLU A 57 12.50 -10.33 -9.86
N GLY A 58 12.33 -10.95 -8.69
CA GLY A 58 11.52 -10.43 -7.59
C GLY A 58 11.95 -9.03 -7.15
N MET A 59 13.26 -8.80 -7.00
CA MET A 59 13.77 -7.47 -6.66
C MET A 59 13.46 -6.42 -7.74
N GLU A 60 13.61 -6.76 -9.02
CA GLU A 60 13.33 -5.83 -10.11
C GLU A 60 11.83 -5.52 -10.22
N ASN A 61 10.98 -6.52 -9.95
CA ASN A 61 9.54 -6.32 -9.81
C ASN A 61 9.19 -5.37 -8.67
N VAL A 62 9.83 -5.49 -7.50
CA VAL A 62 9.61 -4.56 -6.37
C VAL A 62 10.05 -3.15 -6.73
N LYS A 63 11.21 -2.97 -7.37
CA LYS A 63 11.66 -1.65 -7.83
C LYS A 63 10.67 -1.03 -8.81
N THR A 64 10.16 -1.81 -9.75
CA THR A 64 9.14 -1.36 -10.72
C THR A 64 7.86 -0.94 -9.99
N ILE A 65 7.37 -1.74 -9.05
CA ILE A 65 6.18 -1.41 -8.24
C ILE A 65 6.38 -0.10 -7.47
N LEU A 66 7.54 0.10 -6.85
CA LEU A 66 7.84 1.32 -6.12
C LEU A 66 7.91 2.53 -7.05
N ARG A 67 8.62 2.43 -8.18
CA ARG A 67 8.73 3.52 -9.16
C ARG A 67 7.36 3.94 -9.70
N ASP A 68 6.49 2.98 -9.96
CA ASP A 68 5.23 3.23 -10.64
C ASP A 68 4.12 3.63 -9.64
N HIS A 69 4.13 3.10 -8.42
CA HIS A 69 3.02 3.24 -7.48
C HIS A 69 3.38 3.95 -6.16
N TYR A 70 4.64 3.98 -5.71
CA TYR A 70 4.99 4.71 -4.48
C TYR A 70 4.95 6.22 -4.71
N ILE A 71 4.27 6.93 -3.83
CA ILE A 71 4.10 8.37 -3.96
C ILE A 71 5.14 9.10 -3.13
N ASN A 72 6.01 9.85 -3.82
CA ASN A 72 6.84 10.86 -3.18
C ASN A 72 5.97 12.12 -2.92
N PRO A 73 5.92 12.66 -1.69
CA PRO A 73 5.17 13.89 -1.38
C PRO A 73 5.44 15.07 -2.32
N GLU A 74 6.69 15.20 -2.80
CA GLU A 74 7.10 16.25 -3.74
C GLU A 74 6.44 16.12 -5.12
N GLU A 75 5.95 14.93 -5.47
CA GLU A 75 5.31 14.62 -6.75
C GLU A 75 3.78 14.54 -6.65
N SER A 76 3.19 14.97 -5.53
CA SER A 76 1.74 14.89 -5.27
C SER A 76 0.87 15.40 -6.43
N SER A 77 1.18 16.57 -6.98
CA SER A 77 0.46 17.16 -8.13
C SER A 77 0.57 16.31 -9.40
N LEU A 78 1.74 15.71 -9.66
CA LEU A 78 1.94 14.85 -10.82
C LEU A 78 1.07 13.60 -10.72
N ILE A 79 0.97 13.00 -9.53
CA ILE A 79 0.12 11.84 -9.27
C ILE A 79 -1.36 12.17 -9.42
N GLN A 80 -1.80 13.33 -8.93
CA GLN A 80 -3.18 13.77 -9.14
C GLN A 80 -3.52 13.97 -10.63
N SER A 81 -2.58 14.51 -11.43
CA SER A 81 -2.75 14.59 -12.89
C SER A 81 -2.84 13.21 -13.54
N LYS A 82 -1.96 12.28 -13.16
CA LYS A 82 -1.99 10.90 -13.67
C LYS A 82 -3.30 10.20 -13.33
N LEU A 83 -3.84 10.40 -12.12
CA LEU A 83 -5.15 9.87 -11.72
C LEU A 83 -6.27 10.40 -12.62
N ARG A 84 -6.27 11.71 -12.88
CA ARG A 84 -7.25 12.34 -13.77
C ARG A 84 -7.15 11.80 -15.21
N GLU A 85 -5.94 11.64 -15.73
CA GLU A 85 -5.72 11.20 -17.12
C GLU A 85 -6.02 9.71 -17.32
N LYS A 86 -5.65 8.87 -16.35
CA LYS A 86 -5.84 7.41 -16.44
C LYS A 86 -7.23 6.97 -15.98
N GLY A 87 -7.95 7.81 -15.25
CA GLY A 87 -9.24 7.48 -14.63
C GLY A 87 -9.10 6.57 -13.41
N ARG A 88 -8.29 5.51 -13.49
CA ARG A 88 -7.95 4.62 -12.36
C ARG A 88 -6.46 4.43 -12.23
N TYR A 89 -5.98 4.41 -10.99
CA TYR A 89 -4.56 4.20 -10.70
C TYR A 89 -4.36 3.59 -9.31
N LYS A 90 -3.36 2.73 -9.18
CA LYS A 90 -2.93 2.20 -7.88
C LYS A 90 -1.80 3.04 -7.32
N ILE A 91 -1.89 3.36 -6.03
CA ILE A 91 -0.85 4.12 -5.32
C ILE A 91 -0.47 3.39 -4.02
N ILE A 92 0.78 3.53 -3.60
CA ILE A 92 1.25 3.12 -2.28
C ILE A 92 1.43 4.40 -1.47
N ASP A 93 0.57 4.56 -0.47
CA ASP A 93 0.49 5.77 0.34
C ASP A 93 -0.07 5.46 1.73
N LYS A 94 0.03 6.43 2.64
CA LYS A 94 -0.64 6.41 3.93
C LYS A 94 -2.03 7.03 3.79
N ILE A 95 -3.05 6.25 4.11
CA ILE A 95 -4.45 6.66 4.12
C ILE A 95 -5.01 6.67 5.54
N SER A 96 -5.73 7.74 5.90
CA SER A 96 -6.57 7.84 7.09
C SER A 96 -7.98 8.24 6.70
N VAL A 97 -8.92 8.08 7.62
CA VAL A 97 -10.31 8.47 7.44
C VAL A 97 -10.77 9.29 8.65
N ASP A 98 -11.57 10.31 8.39
CA ASP A 98 -12.27 11.10 9.41
C ASP A 98 -13.77 11.10 9.12
N LEU A 99 -14.60 11.04 10.17
CA LEU A 99 -16.04 11.27 10.07
C LEU A 99 -16.31 12.78 10.06
N ASP A 100 -17.12 13.26 9.12
CA ASP A 100 -17.73 14.59 9.14
C ASP A 100 -19.18 14.45 9.62
N PRO A 101 -19.46 14.67 10.92
CA PRO A 101 -20.80 14.47 11.48
C PRO A 101 -21.81 15.49 10.96
N GLN A 102 -21.36 16.65 10.46
CA GLN A 102 -22.25 17.66 9.90
C GLN A 102 -22.82 17.24 8.54
N LYS A 103 -22.12 16.35 7.84
CA LYS A 103 -22.50 15.84 6.53
C LYS A 103 -22.81 14.35 6.51
N ASP A 104 -22.79 13.73 7.69
CA ASP A 104 -22.99 12.29 7.92
C ASP A 104 -22.19 11.42 6.93
N ARG A 105 -20.88 11.67 6.84
CA ARG A 105 -20.03 10.95 5.87
C ARG A 105 -18.58 10.84 6.29
N TYR A 106 -17.93 9.79 5.82
CA TYR A 106 -16.50 9.62 5.92
C TYR A 106 -15.73 10.33 4.80
N TRP A 107 -14.54 10.78 5.13
CA TRP A 107 -13.58 11.38 4.21
C TRP A 107 -12.23 10.70 4.32
N ALA A 108 -11.72 10.19 3.20
CA ALA A 108 -10.35 9.71 3.12
C ALA A 108 -9.36 10.88 2.98
N ASN A 109 -8.26 10.78 3.70
CA ASN A 109 -7.10 11.65 3.60
C ASN A 109 -5.89 10.80 3.23
N ILE A 110 -5.26 11.12 2.10
CA ILE A 110 -4.12 10.37 1.56
C ILE A 110 -2.90 11.29 1.57
N SER A 111 -1.88 10.85 2.29
CA SER A 111 -0.83 11.72 2.85
C SER A 111 0.13 12.23 1.78
N ASN A 112 0.83 11.33 1.08
CA ASN A 112 1.88 11.72 0.14
C ASN A 112 1.29 12.29 -1.16
N SER A 113 0.16 11.76 -1.62
CA SER A 113 -0.54 12.29 -2.80
C SER A 113 -1.27 13.61 -2.52
N ASN A 114 -1.30 14.07 -1.26
CA ASN A 114 -1.99 15.27 -0.81
C ASN A 114 -3.47 15.33 -1.27
N ILE A 115 -4.15 14.19 -1.27
CA ILE A 115 -5.57 14.10 -1.58
C ILE A 115 -6.33 14.24 -0.26
N LYS A 116 -7.08 15.33 -0.13
CA LYS A 116 -7.94 15.60 1.01
C LYS A 116 -9.39 15.43 0.61
N LYS A 117 -10.23 14.92 1.51
CA LYS A 117 -11.65 14.69 1.26
C LYS A 117 -11.88 13.80 0.02
N GLY A 118 -11.13 12.71 -0.08
CA GLY A 118 -11.41 11.65 -1.03
C GLY A 118 -12.68 10.90 -0.62
N ASN A 119 -13.54 10.58 -1.58
CA ASN A 119 -14.73 9.76 -1.33
C ASN A 119 -14.29 8.35 -0.96
N ILE A 120 -14.94 7.78 0.05
CA ILE A 120 -14.74 6.41 0.49
C ILE A 120 -16.09 5.89 0.98
N SER A 121 -16.38 4.61 0.73
CA SER A 121 -17.64 4.01 1.16
C SER A 121 -17.59 3.57 2.63
N ASP A 122 -18.73 3.54 3.29
CA ASP A 122 -18.87 3.07 4.66
C ASP A 122 -18.41 1.62 4.82
N GLU A 123 -18.61 0.78 3.80
CA GLU A 123 -18.17 -0.62 3.80
C GLU A 123 -16.65 -0.73 3.84
N LEU A 124 -15.92 0.11 3.08
CA LEU A 124 -14.46 0.15 3.12
C LEU A 124 -13.96 0.61 4.49
N VAL A 125 -14.62 1.61 5.09
CA VAL A 125 -14.27 2.09 6.44
C VAL A 125 -14.50 1.00 7.49
N LYS A 126 -15.64 0.31 7.45
CA LYS A 126 -15.96 -0.81 8.35
C LYS A 126 -15.00 -2.00 8.18
N THR A 127 -14.61 -2.30 6.95
CA THR A 127 -13.64 -3.37 6.65
C THR A 127 -12.24 -3.02 7.17
N HIS A 128 -11.92 -1.73 7.26
CA HIS A 128 -10.61 -1.22 7.64
C HIS A 128 -10.70 -0.19 8.77
N GLU A 129 -11.24 -0.57 9.94
CA GLU A 129 -11.47 0.34 11.07
C GLU A 129 -10.23 1.12 11.51
N LYS A 130 -9.02 0.57 11.31
CA LYS A 130 -7.75 1.24 11.61
C LYS A 130 -7.53 2.53 10.81
N LEU A 131 -8.27 2.76 9.73
CA LEU A 131 -8.26 4.04 9.01
C LEU A 131 -8.66 5.21 9.92
N LEU A 132 -9.55 4.96 10.90
CA LEU A 132 -10.02 5.94 11.88
C LEU A 132 -9.02 6.14 13.05
N LEU A 133 -7.96 5.34 13.13
CA LEU A 133 -6.98 5.33 14.24
C LEU A 133 -5.64 5.96 13.84
N GLY A 134 -5.66 7.04 13.04
CA GLY A 134 -4.45 7.73 12.56
C GLY A 134 -3.87 7.19 11.25
N GLY A 135 -4.60 6.28 10.59
CA GLY A 135 -4.33 5.78 9.26
C GLY A 135 -3.29 4.67 9.17
N ILE A 136 -3.25 4.04 7.99
CA ILE A 136 -2.38 2.91 7.68
C ILE A 136 -1.66 3.13 6.36
N TRP A 137 -0.53 2.46 6.17
CA TRP A 137 0.05 2.32 4.83
C TRP A 137 -0.68 1.23 4.07
N ALA A 138 -1.03 1.53 2.82
CA ALA A 138 -1.77 0.61 1.97
C ALA A 138 -1.39 0.78 0.50
N ILE A 139 -1.66 -0.26 -0.29
CA ILE A 139 -1.86 -0.13 -1.72
C ILE A 139 -3.33 0.28 -1.89
N ILE A 140 -3.57 1.43 -2.49
CA ILE A 140 -4.90 2.06 -2.62
C ILE A 140 -5.26 2.07 -4.10
N GLU A 141 -6.39 1.50 -4.45
CA GLU A 141 -6.97 1.68 -5.78
C GLU A 141 -7.80 2.96 -5.80
N MET A 142 -7.35 3.92 -6.60
CA MET A 142 -7.96 5.24 -6.72
C MET A 142 -8.66 5.37 -8.07
N GLU A 143 -9.81 6.02 -8.05
CA GLU A 143 -10.57 6.43 -9.24
C GLU A 143 -10.76 7.95 -9.23
N TYR A 144 -10.74 8.55 -10.42
CA TYR A 144 -11.05 9.96 -10.64
C TYR A 144 -12.40 10.07 -11.35
N ASP A 145 -13.40 10.62 -10.67
CA ASP A 145 -14.74 10.85 -11.20
C ASP A 145 -15.17 12.33 -11.00
N PRO A 146 -15.11 13.17 -12.06
CA PRO A 146 -15.47 14.58 -11.95
C PRO A 146 -16.97 14.84 -11.74
N MET A 147 -17.82 13.81 -11.79
CA MET A 147 -19.27 13.96 -11.60
C MET A 147 -19.69 13.94 -10.14
N ILE A 148 -18.81 13.50 -9.23
CA ILE A 148 -19.10 13.47 -7.80
C ILE A 148 -19.03 14.89 -7.23
N THR A 149 -20.18 15.41 -6.83
CA THR A 149 -20.33 16.77 -6.30
C THR A 149 -21.08 16.79 -4.97
N ILE A 150 -20.78 17.78 -4.13
CA ILE A 150 -21.57 18.13 -2.94
C ILE A 150 -21.90 19.61 -3.05
N GLY A 151 -23.16 19.91 -3.35
CA GLY A 151 -23.57 21.25 -3.76
C GLY A 151 -22.87 21.61 -5.08
N THR A 152 -22.10 22.69 -5.09
CA THR A 152 -21.37 23.18 -6.27
C THR A 152 -19.91 22.74 -6.32
N VAL A 153 -19.43 22.04 -5.30
CA VAL A 153 -18.01 21.65 -5.18
C VAL A 153 -17.83 20.21 -5.65
N VAL A 154 -16.85 20.00 -6.54
CA VAL A 154 -16.48 18.68 -7.08
C VAL A 154 -15.48 18.01 -6.13
N PHE A 155 -15.70 16.73 -5.83
CA PHE A 155 -14.80 15.87 -5.05
C PHE A 155 -14.45 14.65 -5.91
N PRO A 156 -13.45 14.75 -6.80
CA PRO A 156 -13.31 13.77 -7.86
C PRO A 156 -12.55 12.51 -7.45
N PHE A 157 -11.78 12.55 -6.37
CA PHE A 157 -10.98 11.41 -5.94
C PHE A 157 -11.86 10.41 -5.17
N VAL A 158 -11.79 9.15 -5.55
CA VAL A 158 -12.57 8.06 -4.97
C VAL A 158 -11.63 6.91 -4.61
N VAL A 159 -11.71 6.45 -3.38
CA VAL A 159 -11.05 5.23 -2.91
C VAL A 159 -11.95 4.04 -3.28
N LYS A 160 -11.42 3.13 -4.09
CA LYS A 160 -12.14 1.96 -4.59
C LYS A 160 -11.81 0.68 -3.86
N ASP A 161 -10.55 0.53 -3.48
CA ASP A 161 -10.07 -0.63 -2.72
C ASP A 161 -8.85 -0.23 -1.88
N ILE A 162 -8.67 -0.93 -0.78
CA ILE A 162 -7.57 -0.72 0.16
C ILE A 162 -6.97 -2.08 0.49
N LYS A 163 -5.70 -2.27 0.15
CA LYS A 163 -4.92 -3.42 0.59
C LYS A 163 -3.90 -2.97 1.64
N PRO A 164 -4.17 -3.18 2.95
CA PRO A 164 -3.23 -2.84 4.01
C PRO A 164 -1.87 -3.50 3.79
N ILE A 165 -0.81 -2.71 3.92
CA ILE A 165 0.58 -3.19 3.92
C ILE A 165 0.98 -3.67 5.31
N GLN A 166 0.44 -3.02 6.35
CA GLN A 166 0.62 -3.42 7.73
C GLN A 166 -0.33 -4.59 8.04
N LEU A 167 0.19 -5.63 8.69
CA LEU A 167 -0.62 -6.69 9.29
C LEU A 167 -1.51 -6.04 10.36
N SER A 168 -2.78 -5.82 10.02
CA SER A 168 -3.76 -5.22 10.92
C SER A 168 -4.31 -6.24 11.90
N SER A 169 -4.36 -7.50 11.51
CA SER A 169 -4.72 -8.66 12.34
C SER A 169 -4.00 -9.89 11.81
N PHE A 170 -3.70 -10.83 12.72
CA PHE A 170 -3.18 -12.13 12.37
C PHE A 170 -4.33 -13.13 12.44
N ASP A 171 -4.74 -13.64 11.29
CA ASP A 171 -5.77 -14.66 11.21
C ASP A 171 -5.15 -16.03 11.49
N ASN A 172 -5.28 -16.48 12.74
CA ASN A 172 -4.75 -17.76 13.20
C ASN A 172 -5.28 -18.96 12.39
N SER A 173 -6.42 -18.83 11.69
CA SER A 173 -6.97 -19.93 10.87
C SER A 173 -6.09 -20.29 9.66
N LYS A 174 -5.12 -19.42 9.32
CA LYS A 174 -4.14 -19.66 8.25
C LYS A 174 -2.95 -20.50 8.69
N ILE A 175 -2.74 -20.68 10.00
CA ILE A 175 -1.82 -21.70 10.52
C ILE A 175 -2.62 -23.00 10.60
N ARG A 176 -2.40 -23.91 9.65
CA ARG A 176 -2.90 -25.29 9.77
C ARG A 176 -1.81 -26.13 10.42
N ASP A 177 -2.22 -26.95 11.39
CA ASP A 177 -1.38 -27.97 12.05
C ASP A 177 -0.76 -28.96 11.04
#